data_AF-A0A3C1FMK4-F1
#
_entry.id   AF-A0A3C1FMK4-F1
#
_cell.length_a   1.000
_cell.length_b   1.000
_cell.length_c   1.000
_cell.angle_alpha   90.00
_cell.angle_beta   90.00
_cell.angle_gamma   90.00
#
_symmetry.space_group_name_H-M   'P 1'
#
loop_
_entity.id
_entity.type
_entity.pdbx_description
1 polymer ?
#
loop_
_entity_poly.entity_id
_entity_poly.type
_entity_poly.pdbx_seq_one_letter_code
_entity_poly.pdbx_strand_id
1 'polypeptide(L)'
;MESAVQRTSFENPASHEAALTDYATRVGQHRKDRRALHIRLSQLSRGSQFEHHIRIAMNTFDPLLKRFEGQIFRMWNNDLIVTVKGASLGQMDEYAIRLQFLFSGDPNIATSEEGDFQLCHWYEMESDYPAFRKLAETFESQAAKERERIEQTQSSGTVNSLDNSAAAVEPLTPILLERFEKALGTADLSPMVQQQMICAIPKGGEPQAVMEEYFVSIAALQKKFLPGVNCLSDKWLFQRICQRLDYRMLTALPELVQKATVPLSININVATLLSPEFLKFDERYQRLT
;
A
#
# COMPACT_ATOMS: atom_id res chain seq x y z
N MET A 1 4.11 31.15 10.11
CA MET A 1 3.43 30.94 8.82
C MET A 1 3.57 29.48 8.47
N GLU A 2 2.57 28.67 8.81
CA GLU A 2 2.53 27.26 8.45
C GLU A 2 2.18 27.13 6.97
N SER A 3 3.17 26.77 6.16
CA SER A 3 2.95 26.38 4.77
C SER A 3 2.29 25.00 4.78
N ALA A 4 0.98 24.96 4.55
CA ALA A 4 0.23 23.72 4.42
C ALA A 4 0.76 22.92 3.22
N VAL A 5 1.33 21.74 3.49
CA VAL A 5 1.66 20.77 2.44
C VAL A 5 0.36 20.41 1.73
N GLN A 6 0.22 20.87 0.48
CA GLN A 6 -0.98 20.67 -0.30
C GLN A 6 -1.01 19.21 -0.78
N ARG A 7 -1.51 18.33 0.09
CA ARG A 7 -1.87 16.95 -0.26
C ARG A 7 -3.12 17.03 -1.13
N THR A 8 -3.02 16.64 -2.39
CA THR A 8 -4.20 16.50 -3.24
C THR A 8 -5.16 15.51 -2.61
N SER A 9 -6.42 15.93 -2.42
CA SER A 9 -7.48 15.15 -1.78
C SER A 9 -7.57 13.73 -2.37
N PHE A 10 -7.62 12.73 -1.50
CA PHE A 10 -7.47 11.30 -1.82
C PHE A 10 -8.72 10.64 -2.43
N GLU A 11 -9.74 11.41 -2.84
CA GLU A 11 -11.10 10.89 -3.02
C GLU A 11 -11.47 10.51 -4.47
N ASN A 12 -10.60 10.72 -5.47
CA ASN A 12 -10.90 10.32 -6.85
C ASN A 12 -9.63 10.02 -7.65
N PRO A 13 -9.44 8.81 -8.21
CA PRO A 13 -8.32 8.50 -9.11
C PRO A 13 -8.26 9.49 -10.28
N ALA A 14 -9.43 9.88 -10.83
CA ALA A 14 -9.52 10.88 -11.91
C ALA A 14 -8.95 12.25 -11.54
N SER A 15 -8.88 12.56 -10.25
CA SER A 15 -8.30 13.81 -9.77
C SER A 15 -6.77 13.76 -9.68
N HIS A 16 -6.12 12.59 -9.63
CA HIS A 16 -4.67 12.53 -9.37
C HIS A 16 -3.85 12.61 -10.66
N GLU A 17 -4.22 11.89 -11.72
CA GLU A 17 -3.53 12.04 -13.02
C GLU A 17 -3.81 13.42 -13.63
N ALA A 18 -5.06 13.89 -13.60
CA ALA A 18 -5.41 15.22 -14.06
C ALA A 18 -4.66 16.31 -13.26
N ALA A 19 -4.54 16.15 -11.93
CA ALA A 19 -3.77 17.09 -11.12
C ALA A 19 -2.27 17.11 -11.47
N LEU A 20 -1.69 15.95 -11.83
CA LEU A 20 -0.32 15.87 -12.31
C LEU A 20 -0.17 16.54 -13.68
N THR A 21 -1.07 16.28 -14.64
CA THR A 21 -1.05 16.93 -15.96
C THR A 21 -1.21 18.44 -15.85
N ASP A 22 -2.13 18.90 -15.00
CA ASP A 22 -2.32 20.31 -14.69
C ASP A 22 -1.06 20.93 -14.06
N TYR A 23 -0.44 20.21 -13.12
CA TYR A 23 0.83 20.63 -12.53
C TYR A 23 1.93 20.74 -13.59
N ALA A 24 2.09 19.72 -14.45
CA ALA A 24 3.07 19.71 -15.53
C ALA A 24 2.85 20.91 -16.47
N THR A 25 1.61 21.19 -16.84
CA THR A 25 1.25 22.34 -17.69
C THR A 25 1.65 23.67 -17.05
N ARG A 26 1.38 23.87 -15.75
CA ARG A 26 1.77 25.09 -15.01
C ARG A 26 3.29 25.23 -14.88
N VAL A 27 4.01 24.14 -14.60
CA VAL A 27 5.48 24.15 -14.48
C VAL A 27 6.16 24.49 -15.80
N GLY A 28 5.52 24.23 -16.93
CA GLY A 28 6.03 24.61 -18.25
C GLY A 28 6.42 26.08 -18.38
N GLN A 29 5.77 26.98 -17.63
CA GLN A 29 6.06 28.42 -17.59
C GLN A 29 7.13 28.78 -16.56
N HIS A 30 7.32 27.97 -15.52
CA HIS A 30 8.22 28.23 -14.39
C HIS A 30 9.05 26.99 -14.02
N ARG A 31 10.00 26.66 -14.90
CA ARG A 31 10.83 25.45 -14.80
C ARG A 31 12.01 25.56 -13.82
N LYS A 32 12.46 26.79 -13.58
CA LYS A 32 13.68 27.05 -12.81
C LYS A 32 13.61 26.48 -11.40
N ASP A 33 14.70 25.85 -10.97
CA ASP A 33 14.86 25.25 -9.63
C ASP A 33 13.82 24.18 -9.28
N ARG A 34 13.10 23.62 -10.28
CA ARG A 34 12.11 22.56 -10.06
C ARG A 34 12.66 21.21 -10.47
N ARG A 35 12.36 20.21 -9.64
CA ARG A 35 12.73 18.82 -9.86
C ARG A 35 11.54 17.91 -9.60
N ALA A 36 11.53 16.76 -10.27
CA ALA A 36 10.63 15.67 -9.94
C ALA A 36 11.37 14.35 -9.82
N LEU A 37 10.78 13.46 -9.02
CA LEU A 37 11.21 12.11 -8.79
C LEU A 37 10.02 11.20 -9.05
N HIS A 38 10.13 10.33 -10.05
CA HIS A 38 9.19 9.24 -10.30
C HIS A 38 9.65 7.99 -9.57
N ILE A 39 8.77 7.44 -8.75
CA ILE A 39 9.01 6.27 -7.91
C ILE A 39 8.08 5.15 -8.40
N ARG A 40 8.69 4.07 -8.91
CA ARG A 40 7.98 2.97 -9.58
C ARG A 40 7.57 1.87 -8.60
N LEU A 41 6.72 2.20 -7.63
CA LEU A 41 6.22 1.21 -6.67
C LEU A 41 5.44 0.07 -7.34
N SER A 42 4.85 0.32 -8.51
CA SER A 42 4.20 -0.70 -9.34
C SER A 42 5.11 -1.85 -9.78
N GLN A 43 6.43 -1.66 -9.72
CA GLN A 43 7.42 -2.68 -10.08
C GLN A 43 7.87 -3.54 -8.88
N LEU A 44 7.47 -3.18 -7.66
CA LEU A 44 7.75 -3.99 -6.47
C LEU A 44 6.92 -5.27 -6.47
N SER A 45 7.30 -6.25 -5.65
CA SER A 45 6.48 -7.45 -5.46
C SER A 45 5.09 -7.10 -4.92
N ARG A 46 4.10 -7.97 -5.16
CA ARG A 46 2.72 -7.76 -4.67
C ARG A 46 2.65 -7.59 -3.14
N GLY A 47 3.60 -8.16 -2.40
CA GLY A 47 3.72 -8.00 -0.94
C GLY A 47 4.16 -6.59 -0.54
N SER A 48 5.02 -5.93 -1.31
CA SER A 48 5.51 -4.58 -1.02
C SER A 48 4.59 -3.47 -1.53
N GLN A 49 3.54 -3.81 -2.27
CA GLN A 49 2.53 -2.88 -2.79
C GLN A 49 1.34 -2.67 -1.84
N PHE A 50 1.37 -3.22 -0.63
CA PHE A 50 0.31 -2.97 0.35
C PHE A 50 0.24 -1.48 0.75
N GLU A 51 -0.97 -1.02 1.08
CA GLU A 51 -1.29 0.38 1.39
C GLU A 51 -0.41 0.97 2.51
N HIS A 52 0.04 0.16 3.47
CA HIS A 52 0.91 0.62 4.55
C HIS A 52 2.33 0.93 4.03
N HIS A 53 2.89 0.11 3.15
CA HIS A 53 4.17 0.37 2.50
C HIS A 53 4.12 1.63 1.63
N ILE A 54 3.04 1.81 0.86
CA ILE A 54 2.82 3.04 0.07
C ILE A 54 2.75 4.26 1.00
N ARG A 55 2.05 4.15 2.13
CA ARG A 55 1.96 5.25 3.10
C ARG A 55 3.31 5.57 3.74
N ILE A 56 4.11 4.56 4.09
CA ILE A 56 5.47 4.76 4.63
C ILE A 56 6.36 5.41 3.57
N ALA A 57 6.27 4.97 2.31
CA ALA A 57 6.97 5.58 1.19
C ALA A 57 6.62 7.07 1.06
N MET A 58 5.32 7.43 1.07
CA MET A 58 4.89 8.83 1.02
C MET A 58 5.36 9.64 2.23
N ASN A 59 5.23 9.09 3.45
CA ASN A 59 5.64 9.76 4.69
C ASN A 59 7.15 10.01 4.75
N THR A 60 7.95 9.17 4.08
CA THR A 60 9.40 9.39 3.95
C THR A 60 9.72 10.76 3.37
N PHE A 61 8.90 11.25 2.44
CA PHE A 61 9.10 12.55 1.78
C PHE A 61 8.45 13.74 2.52
N ASP A 62 7.62 13.53 3.55
CA ASP A 62 6.97 14.63 4.29
C ASP A 62 7.96 15.72 4.76
N PRO A 63 9.14 15.40 5.32
CA PRO A 63 10.11 16.42 5.72
C PRO A 63 10.63 17.26 4.53
N LEU A 64 10.87 16.62 3.39
CA LEU A 64 11.28 17.29 2.15
C LEU A 64 10.18 18.23 1.65
N LEU A 65 8.95 17.74 1.59
CA LEU A 65 7.77 18.48 1.10
C LEU A 65 7.37 19.64 2.01
N LYS A 66 7.70 19.59 3.32
CA LYS A 66 7.49 20.70 4.26
C LYS A 66 8.59 21.76 4.15
N ARG A 67 9.83 21.31 3.94
CA ARG A 67 11.00 22.20 3.89
C ARG A 67 11.08 22.97 2.57
N PHE A 68 10.62 22.36 1.49
CA PHE A 68 10.61 22.94 0.15
C PHE A 68 9.18 23.10 -0.35
N GLU A 69 8.96 23.92 -1.39
CA GLU A 69 7.65 23.99 -2.05
C GLU A 69 7.44 22.70 -2.86
N GLY A 70 6.97 21.65 -2.19
CA GLY A 70 6.83 20.31 -2.75
C GLY A 70 5.42 19.76 -2.77
N GLN A 71 5.16 18.85 -3.71
CA GLN A 71 3.92 18.09 -3.85
C GLN A 71 4.22 16.63 -4.13
N ILE A 72 3.28 15.75 -3.78
CA ILE A 72 3.35 14.32 -4.08
C ILE A 72 2.04 13.87 -4.72
N PHE A 73 2.15 13.15 -5.83
CA PHE A 73 1.03 12.59 -6.57
C PHE A 73 1.13 11.07 -6.52
N ARG A 74 0.04 10.39 -6.19
CA ARG A 74 -0.08 8.92 -6.30
C ARG A 74 -0.86 8.60 -7.55
N MET A 75 -0.31 7.77 -8.42
CA MET A 75 -0.93 7.35 -9.67
C MET A 75 -1.81 6.12 -9.46
N TRP A 76 -2.68 5.82 -10.43
CA TRP A 76 -3.57 4.64 -10.42
C TRP A 76 -2.84 3.31 -10.18
N ASN A 77 -1.59 3.17 -10.64
CA ASN A 77 -0.75 1.98 -10.48
C ASN A 77 0.07 1.98 -9.17
N ASN A 78 -0.21 2.92 -8.25
CA ASN A 78 0.53 3.17 -7.01
C ASN A 78 1.93 3.78 -7.16
N ASP A 79 2.36 4.12 -8.38
CA ASP A 79 3.57 4.92 -8.54
C ASP A 79 3.40 6.28 -7.86
N LEU A 80 4.51 6.79 -7.33
CA LEU A 80 4.54 8.11 -6.71
C LEU A 80 5.35 9.07 -7.57
N ILE A 81 4.85 10.29 -7.71
CA ILE A 81 5.59 11.38 -8.33
C ILE A 81 5.74 12.48 -7.29
N VAL A 82 6.98 12.71 -6.88
CA VAL A 82 7.34 13.77 -5.94
C VAL A 82 7.88 14.94 -6.75
N THR A 83 7.35 16.13 -6.55
CA THR A 83 7.82 17.35 -7.19
C THR A 83 8.23 18.34 -6.12
N VAL A 84 9.32 19.07 -6.34
CA VAL A 84 9.83 20.07 -5.39
C VAL A 84 10.44 21.25 -6.13
N LYS A 85 10.39 22.42 -5.49
CA LYS A 85 11.11 23.62 -5.92
C LYS A 85 12.16 24.02 -4.88
N GLY A 86 13.39 24.23 -5.32
CA GLY A 86 14.51 24.74 -4.52
C GLY A 86 15.33 23.68 -3.77
N ALA A 87 14.97 22.39 -3.83
CA ALA A 87 15.76 21.32 -3.23
C ALA A 87 16.92 20.92 -4.15
N SER A 88 18.13 20.74 -3.61
CA SER A 88 19.29 20.23 -4.36
C SER A 88 19.12 18.76 -4.74
N LEU A 89 19.82 18.28 -5.79
CA LEU A 89 19.79 16.87 -6.18
C LEU A 89 20.19 15.96 -5.00
N GLY A 90 21.30 16.28 -4.31
CA GLY A 90 21.76 15.53 -3.15
C GLY A 90 20.76 15.52 -1.97
N GLN A 91 19.98 16.59 -1.78
CA GLN A 91 18.93 16.62 -0.76
C GLN A 91 17.76 15.71 -1.11
N MET A 92 17.44 15.54 -2.39
CA MET A 92 16.40 14.60 -2.81
C MET A 92 16.91 13.16 -2.84
N ASP A 93 18.17 12.94 -3.24
CA ASP A 93 18.83 11.62 -3.26
C ASP A 93 18.82 10.96 -1.89
N GLU A 94 18.99 11.74 -0.81
CA GLU A 94 18.89 11.23 0.55
C GLU A 94 17.57 10.48 0.80
N TYR A 95 16.45 10.99 0.26
CA TYR A 95 15.14 10.36 0.40
C TYR A 95 14.96 9.18 -0.55
N ALA A 96 15.54 9.24 -1.75
CA ALA A 96 15.53 8.11 -2.68
C ALA A 96 16.31 6.91 -2.11
N ILE A 97 17.48 7.15 -1.51
CA ILE A 97 18.29 6.13 -0.84
C ILE A 97 17.53 5.53 0.34
N ARG A 98 16.89 6.34 1.20
CA ARG A 98 16.04 5.84 2.29
C ARG A 98 14.91 4.94 1.78
N LEU A 99 14.32 5.30 0.65
CA LEU A 99 13.28 4.49 0.02
C LEU A 99 13.82 3.15 -0.51
N GLN A 100 15.01 3.14 -1.11
CA GLN A 100 15.67 1.91 -1.52
C GLN A 100 15.95 0.99 -0.32
N PHE A 101 16.41 1.54 0.80
CA PHE A 101 16.58 0.77 2.04
C PHE A 101 15.26 0.24 2.60
N LEU A 102 14.17 1.02 2.53
CA LEU A 102 12.85 0.58 2.99
C LEU A 102 12.38 -0.68 2.25
N PHE A 103 12.72 -0.80 0.96
CA PHE A 103 12.32 -1.90 0.10
C PHE A 103 13.48 -2.86 -0.25
N SER A 104 14.60 -2.82 0.47
CA SER A 104 15.77 -3.65 0.15
C SER A 104 15.51 -5.14 0.31
N GLY A 105 14.49 -5.52 1.10
CA GLY A 105 14.02 -6.90 1.24
C GLY A 105 13.02 -7.34 0.17
N ASP A 106 12.64 -6.46 -0.76
CA ASP A 106 11.74 -6.83 -1.85
C ASP A 106 12.48 -7.72 -2.86
N PRO A 107 11.90 -8.87 -3.26
CA PRO A 107 12.53 -9.77 -4.23
C PRO A 107 12.92 -9.10 -5.54
N ASN A 108 12.13 -8.15 -6.04
CA ASN A 108 12.37 -7.49 -7.33
C ASN A 108 13.49 -6.45 -7.25
N ILE A 109 13.78 -5.92 -6.06
CA ILE A 109 14.93 -5.06 -5.80
C ILE A 109 16.17 -5.90 -5.49
N ALA A 110 16.04 -6.95 -4.68
CA ALA A 110 17.16 -7.79 -4.28
C ALA A 110 17.77 -8.60 -5.43
N THR A 111 16.98 -8.91 -6.48
CA THR A 111 17.45 -9.65 -7.67
C THR A 111 17.91 -8.74 -8.80
N SER A 112 17.81 -7.42 -8.67
CA SER A 112 18.34 -6.52 -9.71
C SER A 112 19.85 -6.43 -9.60
N GLU A 113 20.58 -6.73 -10.67
CA GLU A 113 21.99 -6.37 -10.79
C GLU A 113 22.13 -4.83 -10.68
N GLU A 114 23.28 -4.34 -10.20
CA GLU A 114 23.56 -2.91 -10.05
C GLU A 114 23.25 -2.16 -11.36
N GLY A 115 22.10 -1.46 -11.39
CA GLY A 115 21.69 -0.60 -12.50
C GLY A 115 20.45 -1.04 -13.30
N ASP A 116 19.95 -2.29 -13.13
CA ASP A 116 18.87 -2.80 -14.00
C ASP A 116 17.45 -2.48 -13.47
N PHE A 117 17.30 -2.32 -12.16
CA PHE A 117 16.05 -1.89 -11.53
C PHE A 117 16.15 -0.46 -11.00
N GLN A 118 15.63 0.48 -11.79
CA GLN A 118 15.61 1.87 -11.39
C GLN A 118 14.28 2.19 -10.69
N LEU A 119 14.20 1.91 -9.39
CA LEU A 119 13.04 2.27 -8.54
C LEU A 119 12.69 3.76 -8.64
N CYS A 120 13.71 4.60 -8.83
CA CYS A 120 13.65 6.05 -8.78
C CYS A 120 14.21 6.66 -10.07
N HIS A 121 13.43 7.50 -10.76
CA HIS A 121 13.88 8.22 -11.94
C HIS A 121 13.71 9.73 -11.77
N TRP A 122 14.77 10.46 -12.10
CA TRP A 122 14.89 11.91 -11.87
C TRP A 122 14.50 12.72 -13.09
N TYR A 123 13.88 13.86 -12.85
CA TYR A 123 13.60 14.88 -13.87
C TYR A 123 14.04 16.24 -13.36
N GLU A 124 14.99 16.87 -14.05
CA GLU A 124 15.30 18.29 -13.85
C GLU A 124 14.43 19.11 -14.81
N MET A 125 13.54 19.97 -14.29
CA MET A 125 12.51 20.60 -15.14
C MET A 125 13.09 21.57 -16.17
N GLU A 126 14.33 22.02 -15.99
CA GLU A 126 15.00 22.88 -16.98
C GLU A 126 15.37 22.12 -18.25
N SER A 127 15.85 20.87 -18.13
CA SER A 127 16.25 20.00 -19.24
C SER A 127 15.18 19.00 -19.66
N ASP A 128 14.53 18.37 -18.69
CA ASP A 128 13.72 17.16 -18.90
C ASP A 128 12.22 17.43 -18.94
N TYR A 129 11.80 18.71 -18.92
CA TYR A 129 10.40 19.09 -18.98
C TYR A 129 9.59 18.38 -20.09
N PRO A 130 10.08 18.26 -21.34
CA PRO A 130 9.35 17.54 -22.38
C PRO A 130 9.09 16.07 -22.01
N ALA A 131 10.07 15.41 -21.37
CA ALA A 131 9.95 14.02 -20.94
C ALA A 131 8.99 13.89 -19.75
N PHE A 132 9.07 14.79 -18.77
CA PHE A 132 8.16 14.81 -17.62
C PHE A 132 6.70 15.09 -18.04
N ARG A 133 6.49 16.03 -18.96
CA ARG A 133 5.15 16.31 -19.50
C ARG A 133 4.58 15.08 -20.20
N LYS A 134 5.37 14.41 -21.03
CA LYS A 134 4.97 13.17 -21.70
C LYS A 134 4.65 12.06 -20.70
N LEU A 135 5.38 11.97 -19.58
CA LEU A 135 5.10 11.02 -18.50
C LEU A 135 3.70 11.28 -17.91
N ALA A 136 3.37 12.53 -17.59
CA ALA A 136 2.07 12.91 -17.05
C ALA A 136 0.92 12.56 -18.02
N GLU A 137 1.06 12.93 -19.30
CA GLU A 137 0.11 12.61 -20.36
C GLU A 137 -0.06 11.08 -20.54
N THR A 138 1.02 10.32 -20.36
CA THR A 138 0.99 8.85 -20.44
C THR A 138 0.17 8.25 -19.30
N PHE A 139 0.38 8.72 -18.06
CA PHE A 139 -0.40 8.25 -16.91
C PHE A 139 -1.88 8.57 -17.07
N GLU A 140 -2.22 9.78 -17.52
CA GLU A 140 -3.61 10.18 -17.77
C GLU A 140 -4.27 9.35 -18.88
N SER A 141 -3.57 9.11 -20.00
CA SER A 141 -4.08 8.26 -21.09
C SER A 141 -4.26 6.81 -20.64
N GLN A 142 -3.34 6.27 -19.84
CA GLN A 142 -3.45 4.92 -19.29
C GLN A 142 -4.62 4.80 -18.31
N ALA A 143 -4.79 5.79 -17.42
CA ALA A 143 -5.90 5.82 -16.49
C ALA A 143 -7.26 5.94 -17.21
N ALA A 144 -7.34 6.74 -18.28
CA ALA A 144 -8.54 6.84 -19.11
C ALA A 144 -8.88 5.51 -19.79
N LYS A 145 -7.90 4.86 -20.44
CA LYS A 145 -8.08 3.53 -21.06
C LYS A 145 -8.50 2.46 -20.06
N GLU A 146 -7.93 2.50 -18.86
CA GLU A 146 -8.30 1.56 -17.80
C GLU A 146 -9.72 1.80 -17.29
N ARG A 147 -10.15 3.07 -17.17
CA ARG A 147 -11.55 3.41 -16.86
C ARG A 147 -12.51 2.94 -17.95
N GLU A 148 -12.20 3.22 -19.21
CA GLU A 148 -13.00 2.75 -20.35
C GLU A 148 -13.09 1.22 -20.36
N ARG A 149 -12.00 0.51 -20.05
CA ARG A 149 -12.01 -0.96 -19.90
C ARG A 149 -12.93 -1.42 -18.78
N ILE A 150 -12.87 -0.77 -17.61
CA ILE A 150 -13.73 -1.08 -16.46
C ILE A 150 -15.20 -0.83 -16.81
N GLU A 151 -15.52 0.29 -17.47
CA GLU A 151 -16.89 0.67 -17.88
C GLU A 151 -17.44 -0.22 -18.99
N GLN A 152 -16.64 -0.59 -19.99
CA GLN A 152 -17.02 -1.52 -21.06
C GLN A 152 -17.24 -2.94 -20.54
N THR A 153 -16.44 -3.37 -19.56
CA THR A 153 -16.61 -4.65 -18.86
C THR A 153 -17.90 -4.69 -18.03
N GLN A 154 -18.37 -3.55 -17.52
CA GLN A 154 -19.63 -3.45 -16.77
C GLN A 154 -20.88 -3.34 -17.66
N SER A 155 -20.74 -2.86 -18.90
CA SER A 155 -21.88 -2.57 -19.81
C SER A 155 -22.23 -3.73 -20.76
N SER A 156 -21.31 -4.64 -21.04
CA SER A 156 -21.54 -5.78 -21.96
C SER A 156 -21.80 -7.09 -21.20
N GLY A 157 -22.95 -7.18 -20.55
CA GLY A 157 -23.47 -8.43 -19.99
C GLY A 157 -23.98 -9.37 -21.08
N THR A 158 -23.08 -10.04 -21.81
CA THR A 158 -23.43 -11.26 -22.56
C THR A 158 -22.30 -12.27 -22.45
N VAL A 159 -22.60 -13.36 -21.76
CA VAL A 159 -21.75 -14.52 -21.56
C VAL A 159 -21.40 -15.14 -22.91
N ASN A 160 -20.12 -15.12 -23.26
CA ASN A 160 -19.49 -16.17 -24.07
C ASN A 160 -18.01 -16.29 -23.66
N SER A 161 -17.72 -17.42 -23.00
CA SER A 161 -16.42 -18.08 -22.86
C SER A 161 -15.61 -17.95 -24.17
N LEU A 162 -14.27 -17.89 -24.22
CA LEU A 162 -13.23 -18.81 -23.75
C LEU A 162 -11.88 -18.06 -23.63
N ASP A 163 -10.98 -18.52 -22.75
CA ASP A 163 -9.54 -18.17 -22.63
C ASP A 163 -9.12 -16.73 -22.22
N ASN A 164 -9.20 -16.44 -20.91
CA ASN A 164 -8.05 -16.08 -20.05
C ASN A 164 -8.57 -15.60 -18.67
N SER A 165 -8.30 -16.39 -17.63
CA SER A 165 -8.83 -16.20 -16.28
C SER A 165 -8.17 -15.05 -15.51
N ALA A 166 -8.85 -13.90 -15.44
CA ALA A 166 -8.83 -13.00 -14.29
C ALA A 166 -10.27 -12.52 -14.07
N ALA A 167 -10.96 -13.12 -13.10
CA ALA A 167 -12.36 -12.83 -12.79
C ALA A 167 -12.57 -11.33 -12.53
N ALA A 168 -13.60 -10.74 -13.13
CA ALA A 168 -14.05 -9.38 -12.85
C ALA A 168 -14.38 -9.26 -11.36
N VAL A 169 -13.61 -8.43 -10.65
CA VAL A 169 -13.71 -8.29 -9.20
C VAL A 169 -14.57 -7.05 -8.85
N GLU A 170 -15.73 -7.23 -8.21
CA GLU A 170 -16.63 -6.17 -7.73
C GLU A 170 -15.97 -5.31 -6.64
N PRO A 171 -16.14 -3.97 -6.58
CA PRO A 171 -15.59 -3.17 -5.51
C PRO A 171 -16.25 -3.45 -4.15
N LEU A 172 -15.49 -3.33 -3.06
CA LEU A 172 -16.03 -3.36 -1.70
C LEU A 172 -16.93 -2.14 -1.46
N THR A 173 -18.20 -2.40 -1.11
CA THR A 173 -19.20 -1.38 -0.77
C THR A 173 -19.58 -1.46 0.70
N PRO A 174 -20.18 -0.41 1.30
CA PRO A 174 -20.65 -0.46 2.68
C PRO A 174 -21.65 -1.60 2.96
N ILE A 175 -22.49 -1.95 1.98
CA ILE A 175 -23.45 -3.06 2.08
C ILE A 175 -22.73 -4.40 2.13
N LEU A 176 -21.73 -4.59 1.26
CA LEU A 176 -20.89 -5.79 1.27
C LEU A 176 -20.07 -5.89 2.57
N LEU A 177 -19.57 -4.76 3.07
CA LEU A 177 -18.87 -4.68 4.35
C LEU A 177 -19.79 -5.08 5.51
N GLU A 178 -21.02 -4.58 5.58
CA GLU A 178 -21.97 -4.96 6.65
C GLU A 178 -22.27 -6.47 6.60
N ARG A 179 -22.51 -7.02 5.40
CA ARG A 179 -22.71 -8.46 5.21
C ARG A 179 -21.50 -9.26 5.67
N PHE A 180 -20.30 -8.77 5.33
CA PHE A 180 -19.05 -9.36 5.77
C PHE A 180 -18.87 -9.30 7.28
N GLU A 181 -19.12 -8.16 7.94
CA GLU A 181 -19.01 -8.02 9.40
C GLU A 181 -19.95 -8.99 10.13
N LYS A 182 -21.17 -9.18 9.61
CA LYS A 182 -22.12 -10.17 10.15
C LYS A 182 -21.62 -11.60 9.98
N ALA A 183 -21.13 -11.97 8.80
CA ALA A 183 -20.59 -13.30 8.53
C ALA A 183 -19.33 -13.58 9.37
N LEU A 184 -18.47 -12.58 9.50
CA LEU A 184 -17.29 -12.62 10.35
C LEU A 184 -17.68 -12.82 11.82
N GLY A 185 -18.80 -12.22 12.23
CA GLY A 185 -19.42 -12.30 13.56
C GLY A 185 -19.66 -13.71 14.12
N THR A 186 -19.79 -14.73 13.27
CA THR A 186 -20.04 -16.11 13.71
C THR A 186 -19.05 -17.11 13.14
N ALA A 187 -18.15 -16.67 12.26
CA ALA A 187 -17.26 -17.57 11.57
C ALA A 187 -16.03 -17.97 12.40
N ASP A 188 -15.60 -19.22 12.20
CA ASP A 188 -14.29 -19.69 12.60
C ASP A 188 -13.22 -19.14 11.64
N LEU A 189 -12.26 -18.41 12.24
CA LEU A 189 -11.13 -17.79 11.55
C LEU A 189 -9.86 -18.62 11.61
N SER A 190 -9.82 -19.70 12.38
CA SER A 190 -8.64 -20.57 12.48
C SER A 190 -8.05 -20.96 11.11
N PRO A 191 -8.86 -21.27 10.06
CA PRO A 191 -8.32 -21.59 8.73
C PRO A 191 -7.69 -20.42 7.96
N MET A 192 -7.89 -19.19 8.43
CA MET A 192 -7.38 -17.96 7.81
C MET A 192 -6.21 -17.37 8.58
N VAL A 193 -6.02 -17.79 9.82
CA VAL A 193 -4.86 -17.42 10.62
C VAL A 193 -3.67 -18.20 10.08
N GLN A 194 -2.68 -17.46 9.60
CA GLN A 194 -1.43 -18.01 9.10
C GLN A 194 -0.32 -17.71 10.09
N GLN A 195 0.66 -18.59 10.12
CA GLN A 195 1.86 -18.49 10.94
C GLN A 195 3.08 -18.38 10.02
N GLN A 196 3.95 -17.42 10.30
CA GLN A 196 5.21 -17.24 9.60
C GLN A 196 6.37 -17.28 10.61
N MET A 197 7.29 -18.23 10.41
CA MET A 197 8.46 -18.36 11.26
C MET A 197 9.49 -17.29 10.92
N ILE A 198 10.04 -16.67 11.96
CA ILE A 198 11.14 -15.72 11.88
C ILE A 198 12.37 -16.43 12.44
N CYS A 199 13.39 -16.58 11.60
CA CYS A 199 14.60 -17.32 11.93
C CYS A 199 15.83 -16.41 11.94
N ALA A 200 16.72 -16.63 12.91
CA ALA A 200 18.08 -16.10 12.87
C ALA A 200 18.99 -17.09 12.14
N ILE A 201 19.87 -16.58 11.29
CA ILE A 201 20.89 -17.39 10.60
C ILE A 201 22.26 -17.01 11.18
N PRO A 202 22.79 -17.78 12.15
CA PRO A 202 24.13 -17.55 12.66
C PRO A 202 25.17 -17.86 11.58
N LYS A 203 26.34 -17.19 11.63
CA LYS A 203 27.41 -17.42 10.65
C LYS A 203 27.82 -18.89 10.61
N GLY A 204 27.57 -19.55 9.47
CA GLY A 204 27.93 -20.94 9.24
C GLY A 204 27.06 -21.98 9.97
N GLY A 205 25.91 -21.58 10.52
CA GLY A 205 24.97 -22.49 11.18
C GLY A 205 23.61 -22.57 10.49
N GLU A 206 22.81 -23.52 10.93
CA GLU A 206 21.43 -23.72 10.45
C GLU A 206 20.50 -22.61 10.95
N PRO A 207 19.43 -22.26 10.20
CA PRO A 207 18.41 -21.32 10.65
C PRO A 207 17.77 -21.75 11.98
N GLN A 208 17.71 -20.84 12.95
CA GLN A 208 17.09 -21.07 14.25
C GLN A 208 15.85 -20.20 14.38
N ALA A 209 14.69 -20.81 14.67
CA ALA A 209 13.46 -20.06 14.92
C ALA A 209 13.60 -19.20 16.18
N VAL A 210 13.40 -17.89 16.03
CA VAL A 210 13.50 -16.92 17.13
C VAL A 210 12.14 -16.35 17.52
N MET A 211 11.20 -16.30 16.59
CA MET A 211 9.86 -15.76 16.80
C MET A 211 8.91 -16.32 15.74
N GLU A 212 7.62 -16.28 15.99
CA GLU A 212 6.59 -16.59 15.01
C GLU A 212 5.58 -15.46 14.91
N GLU A 213 5.23 -15.06 13.69
CA GLU A 213 4.22 -14.04 13.43
C GLU A 213 2.90 -14.70 13.05
N TYR A 214 1.80 -14.29 13.68
CA TYR A 214 0.45 -14.67 13.29
C TYR A 214 -0.26 -13.49 12.64
N PHE A 215 -0.88 -13.76 11.49
CA PHE A 215 -1.66 -12.78 10.76
C PHE A 215 -2.86 -13.44 10.09
N VAL A 216 -3.88 -12.63 9.78
CA VAL A 216 -5.04 -13.11 9.02
C VAL A 216 -4.76 -12.94 7.53
N SER A 217 -4.84 -14.03 6.78
CA SER A 217 -4.72 -14.00 5.33
C SER A 217 -5.93 -13.31 4.70
N ILE A 218 -5.74 -12.10 4.21
CA ILE A 218 -6.76 -11.34 3.48
C ILE A 218 -7.19 -12.07 2.21
N ALA A 219 -6.28 -12.78 1.55
CA ALA A 219 -6.60 -13.59 0.36
C ALA A 219 -7.53 -14.77 0.70
N ALA A 220 -7.25 -15.51 1.78
CA ALA A 220 -8.11 -16.61 2.24
C ALA A 220 -9.47 -16.09 2.71
N LEU A 221 -9.47 -14.94 3.37
CA LEU A 221 -10.66 -14.24 3.82
C LEU A 221 -11.55 -13.81 2.65
N GLN A 222 -10.97 -13.16 1.65
CA GLN A 222 -11.65 -12.73 0.43
C GLN A 222 -12.23 -13.94 -0.29
N LYS A 223 -11.46 -15.01 -0.49
CA LYS A 223 -11.94 -16.24 -1.14
C LYS A 223 -13.16 -16.85 -0.44
N LYS A 224 -13.23 -16.79 0.89
CA LYS A 224 -14.30 -17.45 1.67
C LYS A 224 -15.53 -16.55 1.90
N PHE A 225 -15.36 -15.26 2.15
CA PHE A 225 -16.49 -14.38 2.51
C PHE A 225 -16.85 -13.34 1.46
N LEU A 226 -15.91 -12.99 0.58
CA LEU A 226 -16.04 -11.91 -0.39
C LEU A 226 -15.50 -12.38 -1.76
N PRO A 227 -15.95 -13.54 -2.29
CA PRO A 227 -15.40 -14.09 -3.53
C PRO A 227 -15.73 -13.15 -4.68
N GLY A 228 -14.71 -12.80 -5.46
CA GLY A 228 -14.87 -11.86 -6.55
C GLY A 228 -15.11 -10.42 -6.10
N VAL A 229 -14.83 -10.04 -4.85
CA VAL A 229 -14.88 -8.64 -4.38
C VAL A 229 -13.47 -8.13 -4.06
N ASN A 230 -13.13 -6.93 -4.52
CA ASN A 230 -11.83 -6.30 -4.34
C ASN A 230 -11.87 -5.58 -2.99
N CYS A 231 -11.38 -6.24 -1.95
CA CYS A 231 -11.35 -5.68 -0.59
C CYS A 231 -10.48 -4.42 -0.50
N LEU A 232 -9.59 -4.19 -1.46
CA LEU A 232 -8.67 -3.05 -1.51
C LEU A 232 -9.22 -1.86 -2.32
N SER A 233 -10.44 -1.97 -2.87
CA SER A 233 -11.02 -0.90 -3.70
C SER A 233 -11.35 0.36 -2.91
N ASP A 234 -11.64 0.23 -1.61
CA ASP A 234 -11.88 1.35 -0.71
C ASP A 234 -11.06 1.17 0.58
N LYS A 235 -10.18 2.14 0.82
CA LYS A 235 -9.24 2.14 1.94
C LYS A 235 -9.91 2.20 3.31
N TRP A 236 -10.99 2.96 3.46
CA TRP A 236 -11.67 3.13 4.74
C TRP A 236 -12.49 1.90 5.09
N LEU A 237 -13.15 1.32 4.09
CA LEU A 237 -13.87 0.05 4.26
C LEU A 237 -12.89 -1.09 4.55
N PHE A 238 -11.74 -1.14 3.87
CA PHE A 238 -10.69 -2.11 4.17
C PHE A 238 -10.12 -1.95 5.57
N GLN A 239 -9.84 -0.72 6.01
CA GLN A 239 -9.38 -0.45 7.37
C GLN A 239 -10.39 -0.91 8.42
N ARG A 240 -11.69 -0.75 8.13
CA ARG A 240 -12.76 -1.27 8.99
C ARG A 240 -12.74 -2.80 9.04
N ILE A 241 -12.51 -3.49 7.93
CA ILE A 241 -12.29 -4.95 7.92
C ILE A 241 -11.13 -5.33 8.84
N CYS A 242 -9.97 -4.69 8.68
CA CYS A 242 -8.78 -4.99 9.50
C CYS A 242 -9.06 -4.80 11.00
N GLN A 243 -9.72 -3.71 11.40
CA GLN A 243 -10.10 -3.49 12.81
C GLN A 243 -10.99 -4.61 13.35
N ARG A 244 -11.95 -5.11 12.55
CA ARG A 244 -12.81 -6.22 12.97
C ARG A 244 -12.05 -7.54 13.09
N LEU A 245 -11.06 -7.76 12.23
CA LEU A 245 -10.20 -8.93 12.30
C LEU A 245 -9.27 -8.88 13.52
N ASP A 246 -8.77 -7.71 13.92
CA ASP A 246 -7.97 -7.58 15.14
C ASP A 246 -8.74 -8.08 16.37
N TYR A 247 -10.00 -7.68 16.55
CA TYR A 247 -10.82 -8.15 17.68
C TYR A 247 -11.01 -9.67 17.68
N ARG A 248 -11.08 -10.27 16.49
CA ARG A 248 -11.12 -11.73 16.34
C ARG A 248 -9.80 -12.37 16.71
N MET A 249 -8.69 -11.79 16.26
CA MET A 249 -7.34 -12.25 16.62
C MET A 249 -7.12 -12.19 18.13
N LEU A 250 -7.52 -11.10 18.80
CA LEU A 250 -7.45 -11.00 20.27
C LEU A 250 -8.26 -12.09 20.99
N THR A 251 -9.34 -12.57 20.38
CA THR A 251 -10.14 -13.67 20.95
C THR A 251 -9.42 -15.01 20.81
N ALA A 252 -8.75 -15.26 19.67
CA ALA A 252 -8.01 -16.49 19.41
C ALA A 252 -6.61 -16.52 20.06
N LEU A 253 -6.05 -15.34 20.39
CA LEU A 253 -4.66 -15.18 20.83
C LEU A 253 -4.27 -16.07 22.04
N PRO A 254 -5.07 -16.24 23.10
CA PRO A 254 -4.68 -17.08 24.24
C PRO A 254 -4.41 -18.53 23.84
N GLU A 255 -5.19 -19.10 22.93
CA GLU A 255 -4.99 -20.47 22.45
C GLU A 255 -3.75 -20.59 21.56
N LEU A 256 -3.46 -19.57 20.75
CA LEU A 256 -2.27 -19.52 19.92
C LEU A 256 -1.01 -19.44 20.79
N VAL A 257 -1.01 -18.58 21.81
CA VAL A 257 0.12 -18.44 22.74
C VAL A 257 0.37 -19.75 23.50
N GLN A 258 -0.67 -20.47 23.92
CA GLN A 258 -0.49 -21.78 24.59
C GLN A 258 0.16 -22.84 23.69
N LYS A 259 -0.02 -22.74 22.36
CA LYS A 259 0.56 -23.67 21.38
C LYS A 259 1.95 -23.23 20.91
N ALA A 260 2.28 -21.96 21.05
CA ALA A 260 3.53 -21.38 20.59
C ALA A 260 4.73 -21.97 21.32
N THR A 261 5.78 -22.34 20.57
CA THR A 261 7.04 -22.87 21.13
C THR A 261 8.15 -21.81 21.17
N VAL A 262 7.96 -20.70 20.48
CA VAL A 262 8.82 -19.51 20.42
C VAL A 262 7.98 -18.27 20.70
N PRO A 263 8.59 -17.12 21.04
CA PRO A 263 7.85 -15.86 21.17
C PRO A 263 6.97 -15.58 19.95
N LEU A 264 5.83 -14.94 20.20
CA LEU A 264 4.80 -14.71 19.20
C LEU A 264 4.64 -13.21 18.92
N SER A 265 4.47 -12.86 17.65
CA SER A 265 4.15 -11.52 17.16
C SER A 265 2.78 -11.51 16.48
N ILE A 266 2.03 -10.42 16.63
CA ILE A 266 0.81 -10.15 15.88
C ILE A 266 0.80 -8.73 15.35
N ASN A 267 0.14 -8.56 14.21
CA ASN A 267 -0.21 -7.23 13.73
C ASN A 267 -1.50 -6.77 14.41
N ILE A 268 -1.50 -5.54 14.90
CA ILE A 268 -2.69 -4.92 15.50
C ILE A 268 -2.75 -3.45 15.14
N ASN A 269 -3.94 -2.96 14.81
CA ASN A 269 -4.14 -1.55 14.55
C ASN A 269 -4.06 -0.74 15.85
N VAL A 270 -3.50 0.47 15.77
CA VAL A 270 -3.44 1.41 16.90
C VAL A 270 -4.84 1.72 17.46
N ALA A 271 -5.84 1.84 16.59
CA ALA A 271 -7.23 2.04 17.01
C ALA A 271 -7.75 0.86 17.86
N THR A 272 -7.33 -0.36 17.56
CA THR A 272 -7.69 -1.56 18.34
C THR A 272 -6.97 -1.54 19.68
N LEU A 273 -5.66 -1.20 19.72
CA LEU A 273 -4.91 -1.09 20.99
C LEU A 273 -5.52 -0.09 21.97
N LEU A 274 -6.08 1.00 21.45
CA LEU A 274 -6.71 2.06 22.26
C LEU A 274 -8.19 1.76 22.59
N SER A 275 -8.71 0.60 22.20
CA SER A 275 -10.12 0.27 22.36
C SER A 275 -10.45 -0.30 23.76
N PRO A 276 -11.69 -0.12 24.25
CA PRO A 276 -12.17 -0.81 25.45
C PRO A 276 -12.12 -2.34 25.32
N GLU A 277 -12.27 -2.88 24.12
CA GLU A 277 -12.20 -4.31 23.84
C GLU A 277 -10.80 -4.86 24.11
N PHE A 278 -9.75 -4.10 23.77
CA PHE A 278 -8.37 -4.49 24.07
C PHE A 278 -8.09 -4.48 25.58
N LEU A 279 -8.59 -3.48 26.30
CA LEU A 279 -8.47 -3.45 27.78
C LEU A 279 -9.13 -4.67 28.43
N LYS A 280 -10.34 -5.04 27.99
CA LYS A 280 -11.02 -6.26 28.46
C LYS A 280 -10.25 -7.53 28.12
N PHE A 281 -9.64 -7.56 26.93
CA PHE A 281 -8.77 -8.65 26.53
C PHE A 281 -7.55 -8.76 27.45
N ASP A 282 -6.85 -7.65 27.71
CA ASP A 282 -5.65 -7.59 28.55
C ASP A 282 -5.95 -8.03 29.99
N GLU A 283 -7.03 -7.51 30.59
CA GLU A 283 -7.49 -7.95 31.92
C GLU A 283 -7.76 -9.46 31.99
N ARG A 284 -8.36 -10.03 30.93
CA ARG A 284 -8.62 -11.47 30.85
C ARG A 284 -7.33 -12.25 30.66
N TYR A 285 -6.44 -11.75 29.82
CA TYR A 285 -5.16 -12.40 29.49
C TYR A 285 -4.25 -12.47 30.72
N GLN A 286 -4.17 -11.41 31.52
CA GLN A 286 -3.45 -11.38 32.79
C GLN A 286 -3.98 -12.34 33.85
N ARG A 287 -5.24 -12.81 33.74
CA ARG A 287 -5.79 -13.84 34.64
C ARG A 287 -5.47 -15.26 34.19
N LEU A 288 -5.08 -15.44 32.93
CA LEU A 288 -4.76 -16.73 32.32
C LEU A 288 -3.26 -17.05 32.37
N THR A 289 -2.43 -16.06 32.70
CA THR A 289 -0.97 -16.14 32.87
C THR A 289 -0.58 -15.85 34.31
#